data_AF-A0A534T2F3-F1
#
_entry.id   AF-A0A534T2F3-F1
#
_cell.length_a   1.000
_cell.length_b   1.000
_cell.length_c   1.000
_cell.angle_alpha   90.00
_cell.angle_beta   90.00
_cell.angle_gamma   90.00
#
_symmetry.space_group_name_H-M   'P 1'
#
loop_
_entity.id
_entity.type
_entity.pdbx_description
1 polymer ?
#
loop_
_entity_poly.entity_id
_entity_poly.type
_entity_poly.pdbx_seq_one_letter_code
_entity_poly.pdbx_strand_id
1 'polypeptide(L)'
;MPLLSPLTPDERSTFLVVALSEKSLMKLVGRLGTAPPGTRLDRLGTWDLAWSLVDYYESDPEVAETVDRTLRKELGESPLAGAVAGEGGARAVADLLLESRDPARDLAWGLLGSSAEGAGELASALVKTIIAEFDQADARARETEEAHPEEVPPEPPPPAAEKLAADAAKEAARAQRARERTLKRLGGIKERLVELERSVAAARRELRQSEEGRAQLETERDRLLEEREALRARLQSGTAGEVARLTDELEATKRRARALDSELEEARETEATLAARLRALEAERTARPSEGAEERAPATGAGWSLPVFSDEFYESIRRWDRKIVRNAFEKIYRLAEDWRHPSLRAIPLEGLPDHYRIRVATDVRLIYRPLDGGRVEILSLIDREDLQRYIRQAKSR
;
A
#
# COMPACT_ATOMS: atom_id res chain seq x y z
N MET A 1 1.08 -2.29 -18.06
CA MET A 1 1.12 -3.16 -16.87
C MET A 1 1.03 -4.59 -17.36
N PRO A 2 2.00 -5.46 -17.04
CA PRO A 2 1.92 -6.89 -17.33
C PRO A 2 0.67 -7.50 -16.69
N LEU A 3 0.07 -8.48 -17.36
CA LEU A 3 -1.24 -9.03 -16.99
C LEU A 3 -1.22 -9.74 -15.64
N LEU A 4 -0.12 -10.41 -15.30
CA LEU A 4 0.02 -11.19 -14.06
C LEU A 4 0.68 -10.42 -12.91
N SER A 5 1.05 -9.15 -13.10
CA SER A 5 1.68 -8.34 -12.05
C SER A 5 0.89 -8.24 -10.73
N PRO A 6 -0.46 -8.26 -10.71
CA PRO A 6 -1.21 -8.24 -9.45
C PRO A 6 -1.09 -9.52 -8.62
N LEU A 7 -0.67 -10.65 -9.21
CA LEU A 7 -0.53 -11.93 -8.53
C LEU A 7 0.84 -12.03 -7.84
N THR A 8 0.93 -12.76 -6.74
CA THR A 8 2.22 -13.12 -6.10
C THR A 8 3.01 -14.13 -6.94
N PRO A 9 4.33 -14.31 -6.73
CA PRO A 9 5.12 -15.29 -7.50
C PRO A 9 4.55 -16.72 -7.46
N ASP A 10 4.07 -17.17 -6.30
CA ASP A 10 3.44 -18.49 -6.13
C ASP A 10 2.12 -18.60 -6.93
N GLU A 11 1.30 -17.56 -6.89
CA GLU A 11 0.04 -17.51 -7.64
C GLU A 11 0.30 -17.46 -9.15
N ARG A 12 1.35 -16.76 -9.60
CA ARG A 12 1.75 -16.73 -11.01
C ARG A 12 2.22 -18.08 -11.51
N SER A 13 3.10 -18.75 -10.77
CA SER A 13 3.60 -20.07 -11.17
C SER A 13 2.45 -21.07 -11.26
N THR A 14 1.55 -21.07 -10.28
CA THR A 14 0.34 -21.89 -10.26
C THR A 14 -0.57 -21.57 -11.45
N PHE A 15 -0.82 -20.29 -11.71
CA PHE A 15 -1.66 -19.87 -12.82
C PHE A 15 -1.07 -20.30 -14.17
N LEU A 16 0.25 -20.16 -14.36
CA LEU A 16 0.92 -20.59 -15.59
C LEU A 16 0.84 -22.11 -15.81
N VAL A 17 0.97 -22.92 -14.76
CA VAL A 17 0.85 -24.38 -14.83
C VAL A 17 -0.57 -24.81 -15.21
N VAL A 18 -1.59 -24.12 -14.70
CA VAL A 18 -3.00 -24.42 -15.01
C VAL A 18 -3.39 -23.89 -16.40
N ALA A 19 -2.85 -22.72 -16.79
CA ALA A 19 -3.23 -22.05 -18.02
C ALA A 19 -2.52 -22.57 -19.27
N LEU A 20 -1.30 -23.11 -19.14
CA LEU A 20 -0.45 -23.50 -20.26
C LEU A 20 -0.08 -24.98 -20.22
N SER A 21 -0.07 -25.62 -21.39
CA SER A 21 0.48 -26.98 -21.51
C SER A 21 1.98 -27.00 -21.24
N GLU A 22 2.49 -28.15 -20.77
CA GLU A 22 3.94 -28.36 -20.55
C GLU A 22 4.76 -28.07 -21.81
N LYS A 23 4.25 -28.43 -22.99
CA LYS A 23 4.88 -28.14 -24.28
C LYS A 23 4.98 -26.64 -24.56
N SER A 24 3.94 -25.87 -24.21
CA SER A 24 3.92 -24.42 -24.37
C SER A 24 4.89 -23.73 -23.39
N LEU A 25 4.95 -24.20 -22.14
CA LEU A 25 5.92 -23.73 -21.14
C LEU A 25 7.36 -24.02 -21.55
N MET A 26 7.67 -25.25 -21.98
CA MET A 26 9.01 -25.62 -22.45
C MET A 26 9.45 -24.77 -23.65
N LYS A 27 8.53 -24.50 -24.59
CA LYS A 27 8.81 -23.63 -25.75
C LYS A 27 9.05 -22.18 -25.34
N LEU A 28 8.32 -21.67 -24.34
CA LEU A 28 8.50 -20.31 -23.81
C LEU A 28 9.88 -20.18 -23.15
N VAL A 29 10.19 -21.08 -22.22
CA VAL A 29 11.47 -21.09 -21.51
C VAL A 29 12.64 -21.23 -22.48
N GLY A 30 12.54 -22.13 -23.46
CA GLY A 30 13.58 -22.32 -24.47
C GLY A 30 13.75 -21.14 -25.43
N ARG A 31 12.68 -20.41 -25.73
CA ARG A 31 12.74 -19.20 -26.57
C ARG A 31 13.35 -18.02 -25.83
N LEU A 32 12.95 -17.83 -24.57
CA LEU A 32 13.35 -16.69 -23.75
C LEU A 32 14.69 -16.92 -23.02
N GLY A 33 15.15 -18.17 -22.96
CA GLY A 33 16.42 -18.51 -22.31
C GLY A 33 16.40 -18.32 -20.79
N THR A 34 15.22 -18.43 -20.16
CA THR A 34 15.04 -18.18 -18.73
C THR A 34 15.47 -19.34 -17.84
N ALA A 35 15.73 -20.53 -18.41
CA ALA A 35 16.26 -21.65 -17.66
C ALA A 35 17.71 -21.40 -17.21
N PRO A 36 18.13 -21.95 -16.05
CA PRO A 36 19.52 -21.86 -15.61
C PRO A 36 20.49 -22.40 -16.68
N PRO A 37 21.65 -21.75 -16.89
CA PRO A 37 22.58 -22.13 -17.94
C PRO A 37 23.09 -23.57 -17.77
N GLY A 38 23.12 -24.32 -18.88
CA GLY A 38 23.53 -25.73 -18.89
C GLY A 38 22.43 -26.74 -18.56
N THR A 39 21.21 -26.27 -18.26
CA THR A 39 20.07 -27.14 -17.96
C THR A 39 19.43 -27.65 -19.26
N ARG A 40 19.08 -28.95 -19.29
CA ARG A 40 18.27 -29.49 -20.39
C ARG A 40 16.78 -29.31 -20.07
N LEU A 41 16.06 -28.64 -20.96
CA LEU A 41 14.65 -28.27 -20.74
C LEU A 41 13.71 -29.47 -20.62
N ASP A 42 14.06 -30.59 -21.27
CA ASP A 42 13.32 -31.86 -21.22
C ASP A 42 13.41 -32.57 -19.85
N ARG A 43 14.31 -32.13 -18.97
CA ARG A 43 14.48 -32.67 -17.61
C ARG A 43 13.85 -31.81 -16.53
N LEU A 44 13.37 -30.61 -16.87
CA LEU A 44 12.69 -29.72 -15.93
C LEU A 44 11.23 -30.13 -15.79
N GLY A 45 10.72 -30.16 -14.57
CA GLY A 45 9.29 -30.37 -14.34
C GLY A 45 8.48 -29.15 -14.78
N THR A 46 7.17 -29.33 -15.00
CA THR A 46 6.25 -28.26 -15.38
C THR A 46 6.30 -27.06 -14.42
N TRP A 47 6.47 -27.33 -13.13
CA TRP A 47 6.63 -26.31 -12.09
C TRP A 47 7.94 -25.55 -12.21
N ASP A 48 9.07 -26.23 -12.46
CA ASP A 48 10.38 -25.58 -12.62
C ASP A 48 10.41 -24.70 -13.88
N LEU A 49 9.77 -25.15 -14.95
CA LEU A 49 9.58 -24.36 -16.17
C LEU A 49 8.78 -23.09 -15.87
N ALA A 50 7.67 -23.20 -15.12
CA ALA A 50 6.87 -22.05 -14.74
C ALA A 50 7.64 -21.08 -13.83
N TRP A 51 8.34 -21.58 -12.81
CA TRP A 51 9.18 -20.78 -11.91
C TRP A 51 10.28 -20.04 -12.66
N SER A 52 10.93 -20.69 -13.63
CA SER A 52 11.94 -20.04 -14.46
C SER A 52 11.37 -18.85 -15.24
N LEU A 53 10.09 -18.84 -15.61
CA LEU A 53 9.47 -17.68 -16.25
C LEU A 53 9.10 -16.59 -15.23
N VAL A 54 8.63 -16.98 -14.05
CA VAL A 54 8.21 -16.07 -12.97
C VAL A 54 9.38 -15.24 -12.45
N ASP A 55 10.56 -15.84 -12.30
CA ASP A 55 11.78 -15.17 -11.80
C ASP A 55 12.16 -13.93 -12.64
N TYR A 56 11.84 -13.96 -13.93
CA TYR A 56 12.15 -12.88 -14.88
C TYR A 56 10.92 -12.04 -15.26
N TYR A 57 9.70 -12.44 -14.85
CA TYR A 57 8.47 -11.79 -15.30
C TYR A 57 8.32 -10.33 -14.83
N GLU A 58 8.83 -9.97 -13.64
CA GLU A 58 8.80 -8.57 -13.18
C GLU A 58 9.97 -7.74 -13.69
N SER A 59 11.13 -8.37 -13.84
CA SER A 59 12.40 -7.71 -14.10
C SER A 59 12.70 -7.55 -15.58
N ASP A 60 12.14 -8.42 -16.43
CA ASP A 60 12.33 -8.43 -17.88
C ASP A 60 11.00 -8.18 -18.63
N PRO A 61 10.82 -6.98 -19.23
CA PRO A 61 9.65 -6.65 -20.02
C PRO A 61 9.41 -7.56 -21.23
N GLU A 62 10.46 -8.12 -21.85
CA GLU A 62 10.34 -9.02 -23.00
C GLU A 62 9.75 -10.36 -22.59
N VAL A 63 10.19 -10.89 -21.44
CA VAL A 63 9.61 -12.09 -20.82
C VAL A 63 8.15 -11.85 -20.51
N ALA A 64 7.83 -10.74 -19.82
CA ALA A 64 6.46 -10.39 -19.47
C ALA A 64 5.54 -10.29 -20.69
N GLU A 65 5.96 -9.57 -21.73
CA GLU A 65 5.18 -9.41 -22.97
C GLU A 65 4.98 -10.74 -23.69
N THR A 66 6.00 -11.58 -23.76
CA THR A 66 5.94 -12.86 -24.47
C THR A 66 5.08 -13.89 -23.75
N VAL A 67 5.14 -13.92 -22.41
CA VAL A 67 4.24 -14.73 -21.58
C VAL A 67 2.79 -14.27 -21.75
N ASP A 68 2.52 -12.97 -21.61
CA ASP A 68 1.17 -12.41 -21.75
C ASP A 68 0.57 -12.67 -23.15
N ARG A 69 1.39 -12.54 -24.20
CA ARG A 69 0.98 -12.85 -25.59
C ARG A 69 0.63 -14.32 -25.75
N THR A 70 1.37 -15.21 -25.09
CA THR A 70 1.12 -16.65 -25.17
C THR A 70 -0.12 -17.04 -24.39
N LEU A 71 -0.35 -16.46 -23.21
CA LEU A 71 -1.59 -16.66 -22.46
C LEU A 71 -2.81 -16.22 -23.25
N ARG A 72 -2.79 -15.04 -23.87
CA ARG A 72 -3.90 -14.58 -24.72
C ARG A 72 -4.15 -15.49 -25.91
N LYS A 73 -3.08 -16.07 -26.48
CA LYS A 73 -3.19 -16.98 -27.62
C LYS A 73 -3.78 -18.34 -27.23
N GLU A 74 -3.35 -18.90 -26.11
CA GLU A 74 -3.75 -20.24 -25.66
C GLU A 74 -5.12 -20.24 -24.97
N LEU A 75 -5.40 -19.23 -24.13
CA LEU A 75 -6.67 -19.11 -23.41
C LEU A 75 -7.78 -18.46 -24.26
N GLY A 76 -7.41 -17.69 -25.29
CA GLY A 76 -8.36 -16.91 -26.09
C GLY A 76 -8.99 -15.75 -25.31
N GLU A 77 -10.06 -15.19 -25.89
CA GLU A 77 -10.87 -14.18 -25.19
C GLU A 77 -11.74 -14.84 -24.12
N SER A 78 -11.75 -14.28 -22.92
CA SER A 78 -12.59 -14.79 -21.84
C SER A 78 -14.08 -14.61 -22.17
N PRO A 79 -14.92 -15.66 -22.03
CA PRO A 79 -16.36 -15.52 -22.21
C PRO A 79 -17.00 -14.56 -21.19
N LEU A 80 -16.29 -14.28 -20.10
CA LEU A 80 -16.73 -13.35 -19.06
C LEU A 80 -16.25 -11.91 -19.28
N ALA A 81 -15.47 -11.64 -20.34
CA ALA A 81 -14.87 -10.32 -20.55
C ALA A 81 -15.90 -9.18 -20.56
N GLY A 82 -17.04 -9.39 -21.25
CA GLY A 82 -18.13 -8.41 -21.28
C GLY A 82 -18.81 -8.22 -19.93
N ALA A 83 -19.00 -9.30 -19.17
CA ALA A 83 -19.61 -9.24 -17.83
C ALA A 83 -18.71 -8.54 -16.82
N VAL A 84 -17.40 -8.84 -16.83
CA VAL A 84 -16.41 -8.24 -15.93
C VAL A 84 -16.16 -6.77 -16.23
N ALA A 85 -16.28 -6.36 -17.50
CA ALA A 85 -16.14 -4.96 -17.92
C ALA A 85 -17.31 -4.05 -17.48
N GLY A 86 -18.46 -4.63 -17.12
CA GLY A 86 -19.61 -3.89 -16.59
C GLY A 86 -19.35 -3.32 -15.19
N GLU A 87 -20.03 -2.22 -14.85
CA GLU A 87 -19.94 -1.63 -13.51
C GLU A 87 -20.40 -2.64 -12.45
N GLY A 88 -19.51 -2.95 -11.49
CA GLY A 88 -19.76 -3.96 -10.46
C GLY A 88 -19.72 -5.42 -10.94
N GLY A 89 -19.60 -5.68 -12.25
CA GLY A 89 -19.65 -7.02 -12.82
C GLY A 89 -18.49 -7.92 -12.39
N ALA A 90 -17.27 -7.37 -12.31
CA ALA A 90 -16.12 -8.09 -11.77
C ALA A 90 -16.35 -8.60 -10.34
N ARG A 91 -16.95 -7.77 -9.48
CA ARG A 91 -17.25 -8.12 -8.10
C ARG A 91 -18.38 -9.14 -8.02
N ALA A 92 -19.45 -8.97 -8.80
CA ALA A 92 -20.57 -9.91 -8.84
C ALA A 92 -20.14 -11.33 -9.28
N VAL A 93 -19.27 -11.43 -10.30
CA VAL A 93 -18.72 -12.72 -10.73
C VAL A 93 -17.81 -13.33 -9.66
N ALA A 94 -17.00 -12.52 -8.99
CA ALA A 94 -16.15 -12.99 -7.89
C ALA A 94 -16.98 -13.50 -6.71
N ASP A 95 -18.02 -12.77 -6.29
CA ASP A 95 -18.89 -13.14 -5.18
C ASP A 95 -19.66 -14.43 -5.50
N LEU A 96 -20.12 -14.57 -6.75
CA LEU A 96 -20.77 -15.79 -7.21
C LEU A 96 -19.85 -17.01 -7.15
N LEU A 97 -18.56 -16.89 -7.48
CA LEU A 97 -17.63 -18.03 -7.51
C LEU A 97 -16.95 -18.32 -6.17
N LEU A 98 -16.75 -17.30 -5.34
CA LEU A 98 -15.97 -17.43 -4.09
C LEU A 98 -16.85 -17.47 -2.83
N GLU A 99 -18.01 -16.79 -2.84
CA GLU A 99 -18.87 -16.67 -1.66
C GLU A 99 -20.14 -17.54 -1.75
N SER A 100 -20.62 -17.83 -2.96
CA SER A 100 -21.78 -18.71 -3.14
C SER A 100 -21.45 -20.16 -2.77
N ARG A 101 -22.38 -20.80 -2.05
CA ARG A 101 -22.32 -22.25 -1.78
C ARG A 101 -22.68 -23.09 -3.01
N ASP A 102 -23.46 -22.53 -3.93
CA ASP A 102 -23.92 -23.18 -5.15
C ASP A 102 -24.05 -22.10 -6.25
N PRO A 103 -22.95 -21.84 -6.98
CA PRO A 103 -22.90 -20.80 -8.00
C PRO A 103 -23.93 -21.00 -9.12
N ALA A 104 -24.21 -22.25 -9.51
CA ALA A 104 -25.16 -22.54 -10.57
C ALA A 104 -26.61 -22.20 -10.13
N ARG A 105 -26.97 -22.57 -8.89
CA ARG A 105 -28.28 -22.23 -8.32
C ARG A 105 -28.46 -20.73 -8.15
N ASP A 106 -27.47 -20.04 -7.57
CA ASP A 106 -27.58 -18.61 -7.28
C ASP A 106 -27.61 -17.77 -8.56
N LEU A 107 -26.88 -18.19 -9.61
CA LEU A 107 -26.98 -17.61 -10.95
C LEU A 107 -28.36 -17.84 -11.57
N ALA A 108 -28.93 -19.05 -11.46
CA ALA A 108 -30.27 -19.34 -11.96
C ALA A 108 -31.33 -18.48 -11.26
N TRP A 109 -31.21 -18.32 -9.93
CA TRP A 109 -32.10 -17.44 -9.16
C TRP A 109 -31.98 -15.98 -9.58
N GLY A 110 -30.76 -15.48 -9.79
CA GLY A 110 -30.52 -14.12 -10.28
C GLY A 110 -31.11 -13.89 -11.68
N LEU A 111 -30.98 -14.86 -12.58
CA LEU A 111 -31.56 -14.79 -13.93
C LEU A 111 -33.09 -14.80 -13.91
N LEU A 112 -33.72 -15.57 -13.01
CA LEU A 112 -35.18 -15.58 -12.84
C LEU A 112 -35.73 -14.25 -12.29
N GLY A 113 -34.95 -13.56 -11.46
CA GLY A 113 -35.28 -12.23 -10.94
C GLY A 113 -34.98 -11.08 -11.90
N SER A 114 -34.33 -11.36 -13.03
CA SER A 114 -33.91 -10.35 -14.00
C SER A 114 -35.03 -9.99 -14.98
N SER A 115 -35.12 -8.70 -15.34
CA SER A 115 -35.99 -8.20 -16.41
C SER A 115 -35.35 -8.27 -17.80
N ALA A 116 -34.14 -8.82 -17.92
CA ALA A 116 -33.43 -8.91 -19.19
C ALA A 116 -34.10 -9.90 -20.15
N GLU A 117 -34.19 -9.50 -21.42
CA GLU A 117 -34.73 -10.34 -22.49
C GLU A 117 -33.88 -11.62 -22.63
N GLY A 118 -34.56 -12.78 -22.68
CA GLY A 118 -33.90 -14.09 -22.74
C GLY A 118 -33.37 -14.64 -21.41
N ALA A 119 -33.43 -13.89 -20.30
CA ALA A 119 -32.95 -14.37 -19.00
C ALA A 119 -33.70 -15.61 -18.49
N GLY A 120 -35.01 -15.68 -18.75
CA GLY A 120 -35.82 -16.86 -18.38
C GLY A 120 -35.43 -18.13 -19.13
N GLU A 121 -35.04 -18.04 -20.40
CA GLU A 121 -34.57 -19.19 -21.19
C GLU A 121 -33.21 -19.69 -20.69
N LEU A 122 -32.30 -18.75 -20.38
CA LEU A 122 -31.00 -19.05 -19.78
C LEU A 122 -31.15 -19.69 -18.40
N ALA A 123 -32.04 -19.18 -17.56
CA ALA A 123 -32.36 -19.78 -16.27
C ALA A 123 -32.91 -21.20 -16.43
N SER A 124 -33.82 -21.42 -17.40
CA SER A 124 -34.36 -22.75 -17.69
C SER A 124 -33.27 -23.74 -18.13
N ALA A 125 -32.35 -23.31 -19.01
CA ALA A 125 -31.23 -24.12 -19.45
C ALA A 125 -30.28 -24.47 -18.29
N LEU A 126 -30.01 -23.51 -17.41
CA LEU A 126 -29.16 -23.71 -16.24
C LEU A 126 -29.80 -24.68 -15.24
N VAL A 127 -31.09 -24.54 -14.94
CA VAL A 127 -31.82 -25.47 -14.06
C VAL A 127 -31.85 -26.89 -14.63
N LYS A 128 -32.02 -27.06 -15.95
CA LYS A 128 -31.93 -28.38 -16.59
C LYS A 128 -30.55 -29.01 -16.42
N THR A 129 -29.49 -28.20 -16.47
CA THR A 129 -28.12 -28.66 -16.24
C THR A 129 -27.93 -29.12 -14.80
N ILE A 130 -28.42 -28.35 -13.82
CA ILE A 130 -28.40 -28.72 -12.39
C ILE A 130 -29.14 -30.04 -12.15
N ILE A 131 -30.32 -30.22 -12.76
CA ILE A 131 -31.08 -31.48 -12.67
C ILE A 131 -30.26 -32.65 -13.23
N ALA A 132 -29.64 -32.48 -14.40
CA ALA A 132 -28.85 -33.53 -15.02
C ALA A 132 -27.63 -33.92 -14.16
N GLU A 133 -26.95 -32.95 -13.54
CA GLU A 133 -25.83 -33.23 -12.62
C GLU A 133 -26.29 -33.98 -11.37
N PHE A 134 -27.46 -33.61 -10.83
CA PHE A 134 -28.06 -34.30 -9.69
C PHE A 134 -28.44 -35.74 -10.04
N ASP A 135 -29.08 -35.97 -11.19
CA ASP A 135 -29.45 -37.30 -11.67
C ASP A 135 -28.21 -38.18 -11.91
N GLN A 136 -27.13 -37.61 -12.45
CA GLN A 136 -25.85 -38.31 -12.62
C GLN A 136 -25.18 -38.62 -11.28
N ALA A 137 -25.30 -37.75 -10.28
CA ALA A 137 -24.80 -38.02 -8.94
C ALA A 137 -25.60 -39.14 -8.25
N ASP A 138 -26.93 -39.13 -8.40
CA ASP A 138 -27.80 -40.19 -7.86
C ASP A 138 -27.56 -41.53 -8.57
N ALA A 139 -27.39 -41.53 -9.89
CA ALA A 139 -27.01 -42.73 -10.65
C ALA A 139 -25.67 -43.31 -10.17
N ARG A 140 -24.64 -42.47 -9.97
CA ARG A 140 -23.35 -42.91 -9.42
C ARG A 140 -23.49 -43.48 -8.00
N ALA A 141 -24.34 -42.87 -7.16
CA ALA A 141 -24.59 -43.38 -5.81
C ALA A 141 -25.27 -44.76 -5.85
N ARG A 142 -26.26 -44.94 -6.74
CA ARG A 142 -26.96 -46.23 -6.92
C ARG A 142 -26.06 -47.32 -7.52
N GLU A 143 -25.23 -46.99 -8.50
CA GLU A 143 -24.25 -47.92 -9.07
C GLU A 143 -23.24 -48.39 -8.00
N THR A 144 -22.86 -47.50 -7.07
CA THR A 144 -21.99 -47.84 -5.95
C THR A 144 -22.68 -48.74 -4.92
N GLU A 145 -24.00 -48.63 -4.76
CA GLU A 145 -24.80 -49.54 -3.92
C GLU A 145 -25.10 -50.89 -4.59
N GLU A 146 -25.26 -50.91 -5.92
CA GLU A 146 -25.57 -52.12 -6.71
C GLU A 146 -24.34 -52.97 -7.04
N ALA A 147 -23.12 -52.41 -7.02
CA ALA A 147 -21.87 -53.13 -7.26
C ALA A 147 -21.45 -54.14 -6.15
N HIS A 148 -22.30 -54.36 -5.13
CA HIS A 148 -22.15 -55.44 -4.15
C HIS A 148 -23.23 -56.54 -4.27
N PRO A 149 -23.27 -57.34 -5.35
CA PRO A 149 -24.01 -58.61 -5.34
C PRO A 149 -23.09 -59.75 -4.90
N GLU A 150 -23.37 -60.36 -3.73
CA GLU A 150 -22.84 -61.70 -3.38
C GLU A 150 -23.41 -62.74 -4.35
N GLU A 151 -22.63 -63.14 -5.36
CA GLU A 151 -22.93 -64.29 -6.21
C GLU A 151 -22.67 -65.61 -5.47
N VAL A 152 -23.68 -66.46 -5.35
CA VAL A 152 -23.54 -67.86 -4.93
C VAL A 152 -23.97 -68.76 -6.10
N PRO A 153 -23.13 -69.71 -6.56
CA PRO A 153 -23.43 -70.56 -7.71
C PRO A 153 -24.40 -71.72 -7.35
N PRO A 154 -25.18 -72.26 -8.31
CA PRO A 154 -26.16 -73.31 -8.06
C PRO A 154 -25.56 -74.73 -8.23
N GLU A 155 -25.91 -75.64 -7.31
CA GLU A 155 -25.65 -77.08 -7.43
C GLU A 155 -26.95 -77.91 -7.61
N PRO A 156 -26.86 -79.12 -8.20
CA PRO A 156 -27.96 -79.85 -8.86
C PRO A 156 -28.86 -80.67 -7.89
N PRO A 157 -30.00 -81.22 -8.35
CA PRO A 157 -31.15 -81.52 -7.48
C PRO A 157 -31.21 -82.96 -6.92
N PRO A 158 -31.67 -83.18 -5.67
CA PRO A 158 -32.06 -84.50 -5.14
C PRO A 158 -33.61 -84.71 -5.16
N PRO A 159 -34.18 -85.84 -4.68
CA PRO A 159 -35.53 -86.31 -5.07
C PRO A 159 -36.71 -85.65 -4.30
N ALA A 160 -37.92 -85.78 -4.85
CA ALA A 160 -39.08 -84.89 -4.64
C ALA A 160 -39.72 -84.85 -3.23
N ALA A 161 -39.52 -85.86 -2.37
CA ALA A 161 -40.15 -85.90 -1.05
C ALA A 161 -39.29 -85.25 0.06
N GLU A 162 -37.97 -85.43 0.01
CA GLU A 162 -37.03 -84.73 0.89
C GLU A 162 -36.84 -83.26 0.49
N LYS A 163 -37.06 -82.93 -0.79
CA LYS A 163 -37.13 -81.56 -1.29
C LYS A 163 -38.19 -80.73 -0.58
N LEU A 164 -39.43 -81.18 -0.46
CA LEU A 164 -40.48 -80.35 0.15
C LEU A 164 -40.20 -80.01 1.63
N ALA A 165 -39.65 -80.96 2.39
CA ALA A 165 -39.28 -80.74 3.79
C ALA A 165 -37.99 -79.90 3.92
N ALA A 166 -36.98 -80.17 3.08
CA ALA A 166 -35.75 -79.39 3.04
C ALA A 166 -35.96 -77.99 2.48
N ASP A 167 -36.88 -77.80 1.54
CA ASP A 167 -37.24 -76.53 0.93
C ASP A 167 -38.07 -75.69 1.90
N ALA A 168 -39.03 -76.29 2.63
CA ALA A 168 -39.73 -75.61 3.72
C ALA A 168 -38.77 -75.19 4.87
N ALA A 169 -37.82 -76.06 5.23
CA ALA A 169 -36.79 -75.73 6.22
C ALA A 169 -35.81 -74.65 5.72
N LYS A 170 -35.43 -74.69 4.43
CA LYS A 170 -34.62 -73.66 3.77
C LYS A 170 -35.38 -72.35 3.65
N GLU A 171 -36.68 -72.36 3.37
CA GLU A 171 -37.52 -71.18 3.32
C GLU A 171 -37.69 -70.55 4.70
N ALA A 172 -37.91 -71.35 5.75
CA ALA A 172 -37.93 -70.87 7.13
C ALA A 172 -36.58 -70.27 7.56
N ALA A 173 -35.47 -70.92 7.21
CA ALA A 173 -34.13 -70.40 7.47
C ALA A 173 -33.83 -69.13 6.66
N ARG A 174 -34.28 -69.04 5.40
CA ARG A 174 -34.18 -67.83 4.56
C ARG A 174 -35.02 -66.70 5.13
N ALA A 175 -36.22 -66.98 5.64
CA ALA A 175 -37.10 -66.00 6.28
C ALA A 175 -36.50 -65.49 7.60
N GLN A 176 -35.90 -66.36 8.43
CA GLN A 176 -35.18 -65.94 9.64
C GLN A 176 -33.96 -65.08 9.29
N ARG A 177 -33.12 -65.50 8.35
CA ARG A 177 -31.98 -64.70 7.87
C ARG A 177 -32.42 -63.38 7.24
N ALA A 178 -33.58 -63.33 6.58
CA ALA A 178 -34.14 -62.09 6.05
C ALA A 178 -34.57 -61.16 7.20
N ARG A 179 -35.24 -61.69 8.25
CA ARG A 179 -35.60 -60.92 9.46
C ARG A 179 -34.38 -60.43 10.23
N GLU A 180 -33.34 -61.24 10.37
CA GLU A 180 -32.09 -60.82 10.99
C GLU A 180 -31.39 -59.72 10.18
N ARG A 181 -31.38 -59.84 8.84
CA ARG A 181 -30.86 -58.80 7.96
C ARG A 181 -31.66 -57.50 8.04
N THR A 182 -32.99 -57.56 8.11
CA THR A 182 -33.82 -56.36 8.27
C THR A 182 -33.64 -55.74 9.65
N LEU A 183 -33.52 -56.53 10.72
CA LEU A 183 -33.22 -56.01 12.06
C LEU A 183 -31.83 -55.37 12.13
N LYS A 184 -30.81 -55.96 11.49
CA LYS A 184 -29.48 -55.33 11.36
C LYS A 184 -29.54 -54.03 10.56
N ARG A 185 -30.29 -53.99 9.45
CA ARG A 185 -30.52 -52.75 8.67
C ARG A 185 -31.21 -51.69 9.51
N LEU A 186 -32.24 -52.05 10.28
CA LEU A 186 -32.93 -51.13 11.19
C LEU A 186 -32.01 -50.64 12.32
N GLY A 187 -31.12 -51.49 12.83
CA GLY A 187 -30.07 -51.10 13.77
C GLY A 187 -29.13 -50.05 13.18
N GLY A 188 -28.61 -50.30 11.98
CA GLY A 188 -27.75 -49.35 11.27
C GLY A 188 -28.45 -48.02 10.93
N ILE A 189 -29.75 -48.06 10.57
CA ILE A 189 -30.53 -46.83 10.34
C ILE A 189 -30.70 -46.03 11.64
N LYS A 190 -30.94 -46.70 12.78
CA LYS A 190 -31.04 -46.03 14.08
C LYS A 190 -29.72 -45.39 14.50
N GLU A 191 -28.60 -46.08 14.29
CA GLU A 191 -27.26 -45.54 14.55
C GLU A 191 -26.98 -44.30 13.70
N ARG A 192 -27.26 -44.37 12.39
CA ARG A 192 -27.15 -43.22 11.48
C ARG A 192 -28.06 -42.06 11.88
N LEU A 193 -29.27 -42.34 12.37
CA LEU A 193 -30.19 -41.30 12.83
C LEU A 193 -29.64 -40.60 14.09
N VAL A 194 -29.09 -41.35 15.05
CA VAL A 194 -28.44 -40.76 16.24
C VAL A 194 -27.20 -39.95 15.85
N GLU A 195 -26.42 -40.41 14.88
CA GLU A 195 -25.27 -39.68 14.36
C GLU A 195 -25.67 -38.37 13.67
N LEU A 196 -26.73 -38.40 12.85
CA LEU A 196 -27.31 -37.21 12.22
C LEU A 196 -27.90 -36.24 13.24
N GLU A 197 -28.57 -36.71 14.29
CA GLU A 197 -29.07 -35.85 15.36
C GLU A 197 -27.92 -35.15 16.11
N ARG A 198 -26.82 -35.87 16.36
CA ARG A 198 -25.62 -35.31 16.96
C ARG A 198 -24.94 -34.29 16.06
N SER A 199 -24.83 -34.57 14.76
CA SER A 199 -24.23 -33.64 13.79
C SER A 199 -25.07 -32.38 13.61
N VAL A 200 -26.41 -32.50 13.57
CA VAL A 200 -27.32 -31.34 13.56
C VAL A 200 -27.21 -30.52 14.84
N ALA A 201 -27.10 -31.17 16.00
CA ALA A 201 -26.90 -30.47 17.28
C ALA A 201 -25.54 -29.76 17.35
N ALA A 202 -24.49 -30.34 16.76
CA ALA A 202 -23.18 -29.68 16.62
C ALA A 202 -23.27 -28.47 15.68
N ALA A 203 -23.82 -28.65 14.47
CA ALA A 203 -24.00 -27.58 13.49
C ALA A 203 -24.84 -26.41 14.05
N ARG A 204 -25.88 -26.68 14.84
CA ARG A 204 -26.67 -25.64 15.51
C ARG A 204 -25.87 -24.87 16.57
N ARG A 205 -24.94 -25.54 17.28
CA ARG A 205 -24.07 -24.86 18.25
C ARG A 205 -23.04 -23.99 17.55
N GLU A 206 -22.43 -24.49 16.48
CA GLU A 206 -21.49 -23.72 15.66
C GLU A 206 -22.15 -22.51 15.01
N LEU A 207 -23.39 -22.65 14.51
CA LEU A 207 -24.16 -21.53 13.97
C LEU A 207 -24.38 -20.44 15.03
N ARG A 208 -24.80 -20.81 16.24
CA ARG A 208 -24.98 -19.85 17.34
C ARG A 208 -23.67 -19.15 17.72
N GLN A 209 -22.57 -19.89 17.80
CA GLN A 209 -21.26 -19.31 18.08
C GLN A 209 -20.82 -18.35 16.97
N SER A 210 -21.11 -18.67 15.71
CA SER A 210 -20.84 -17.78 14.58
C SER A 210 -21.72 -16.52 14.61
N GLU A 211 -22.99 -16.64 15.01
CA GLU A 211 -23.90 -15.50 15.16
C GLU A 211 -23.48 -14.59 16.31
N GLU A 212 -23.09 -15.17 17.45
CA GLU A 212 -22.53 -14.42 18.59
C GLU A 212 -21.22 -13.71 18.21
N GLY A 213 -20.34 -14.38 17.47
CA GLY A 213 -19.12 -13.77 16.95
C GLY A 213 -19.38 -12.61 15.98
N ARG A 214 -20.40 -12.75 15.11
CA ARG A 214 -20.83 -11.65 14.22
C ARG A 214 -21.38 -10.47 14.99
N ALA A 215 -22.22 -10.71 16.00
CA ALA A 215 -22.76 -9.64 16.84
C ALA A 215 -21.64 -8.88 17.59
N GLN A 216 -20.62 -9.61 18.09
CA GLN A 216 -19.45 -8.99 18.71
C GLN A 216 -18.70 -8.10 17.71
N LEU A 217 -18.40 -8.61 16.51
CA LEU A 217 -17.72 -7.83 15.47
C LEU A 217 -18.53 -6.61 15.01
N GLU A 218 -19.85 -6.71 14.94
CA GLU A 218 -20.72 -5.56 14.64
C GLU A 218 -20.62 -4.49 15.73
N THR A 219 -20.67 -4.88 17.00
CA THR A 219 -20.49 -3.92 18.11
C THR A 219 -19.11 -3.27 18.13
N GLU A 220 -18.05 -4.03 17.82
CA GLU A 220 -16.69 -3.47 17.70
C GLU A 220 -16.58 -2.51 16.51
N ARG A 221 -17.16 -2.87 15.36
CA ARG A 221 -17.21 -2.00 14.18
C ARG A 221 -17.90 -0.68 14.51
N ASP A 222 -19.07 -0.73 15.15
CA ASP A 222 -19.85 0.46 15.47
C ASP A 222 -19.09 1.35 16.46
N ARG A 223 -18.45 0.76 17.46
CA ARG A 223 -17.54 1.47 18.37
C ARG A 223 -16.37 2.14 17.63
N LEU A 224 -15.71 1.45 16.70
CA LEU A 224 -14.61 2.02 15.92
C LEU A 224 -15.08 3.14 14.98
N LEU A 225 -16.30 3.05 14.44
CA LEU A 225 -16.90 4.11 13.64
C LEU A 225 -17.16 5.35 14.49
N GLU A 226 -17.71 5.20 15.69
CA GLU A 226 -17.90 6.30 16.65
C GLU A 226 -16.56 6.94 17.05
N GLU A 227 -15.54 6.14 17.37
CA GLU A 227 -14.19 6.62 17.69
C GLU A 227 -13.58 7.39 16.51
N ARG A 228 -13.74 6.89 15.28
CA ARG A 228 -13.27 7.56 14.05
C ARG A 228 -14.00 8.89 13.83
N GLU A 229 -15.31 8.94 14.02
CA GLU A 229 -16.10 10.16 13.85
C GLU A 229 -15.75 11.21 14.92
N ALA A 230 -15.56 10.79 16.17
CA ALA A 230 -15.09 11.66 17.24
C ALA A 230 -13.69 12.23 16.94
N LEU A 231 -12.76 11.42 16.46
CA LEU A 231 -11.42 11.88 16.04
C LEU A 231 -11.51 12.86 14.86
N ARG A 232 -12.36 12.58 13.88
CA ARG A 232 -12.57 13.47 12.73
C ARG A 232 -13.15 14.82 13.16
N ALA A 233 -14.14 14.83 14.07
CA ALA A 233 -14.70 16.05 14.63
C ALA A 233 -13.67 16.85 15.44
N ARG A 234 -12.81 16.16 16.21
CA ARG A 234 -11.71 16.79 16.95
C ARG A 234 -10.66 17.41 16.03
N LEU A 235 -10.32 16.73 14.93
CA LEU A 235 -9.41 17.28 13.92
C LEU A 235 -10.02 18.48 13.20
N GLN A 236 -11.30 18.42 12.81
CA GLN A 236 -11.99 19.53 12.15
C GLN A 236 -12.12 20.75 13.06
N SER A 237 -12.48 20.57 14.33
CA SER A 237 -12.56 21.67 15.30
C SER A 237 -11.19 22.28 15.59
N GLY A 238 -10.14 21.45 15.76
CA GLY A 238 -8.77 21.93 15.98
C GLY A 238 -8.21 22.69 14.78
N THR A 239 -8.34 22.12 13.58
CA THR A 239 -7.81 22.73 12.34
C THR A 239 -8.57 24.01 11.96
N ALA A 240 -9.89 24.05 12.07
CA ALA A 240 -10.66 25.26 11.78
C ALA A 240 -10.31 26.41 12.75
N GLY A 241 -10.14 26.12 14.04
CA GLY A 241 -9.72 27.11 15.03
C GLY A 241 -8.31 27.64 14.80
N GLU A 242 -7.36 26.77 14.43
CA GLU A 242 -6.00 27.17 14.07
C GLU A 242 -5.96 28.00 12.79
N VAL A 243 -6.75 27.64 11.76
CA VAL A 243 -6.85 28.42 10.52
C VAL A 243 -7.44 29.80 10.78
N ALA A 244 -8.49 29.92 11.59
CA ALA A 244 -9.08 31.21 11.96
C ALA A 244 -8.05 32.09 12.70
N ARG A 245 -7.36 31.53 13.69
CA ARG A 245 -6.31 32.24 14.43
C ARG A 245 -5.17 32.72 13.52
N LEU A 246 -4.66 31.86 12.64
CA LEU A 246 -3.60 32.23 11.70
C LEU A 246 -4.05 33.28 10.70
N THR A 247 -5.33 33.26 10.31
CA THR A 247 -5.92 34.27 9.42
C THR A 247 -6.00 35.63 10.13
N ASP A 248 -6.45 35.66 11.39
CA ASP A 248 -6.49 36.88 12.20
C ASP A 248 -5.08 37.45 12.45
N GLU A 249 -4.11 36.58 12.76
CA GLU A 249 -2.69 36.98 12.91
C GLU A 249 -2.12 37.52 11.58
N LEU A 250 -2.48 36.93 10.44
CA LEU A 250 -2.10 37.42 9.11
C LEU A 250 -2.73 38.78 8.79
N GLU A 251 -4.00 38.99 9.13
CA GLU A 251 -4.64 40.29 8.95
C GLU A 251 -4.03 41.36 9.85
N ALA A 252 -3.76 41.03 11.12
CA ALA A 252 -3.14 41.96 12.06
C ALA A 252 -1.74 42.37 11.59
N THR A 253 -0.94 41.42 11.09
CA THR A 253 0.39 41.70 10.53
C THR A 253 0.30 42.54 9.25
N LYS A 254 -0.65 42.27 8.35
CA LYS A 254 -0.91 43.12 7.17
C LYS A 254 -1.29 44.55 7.55
N ARG A 255 -2.14 44.73 8.57
CA ARG A 255 -2.52 46.06 9.08
C ARG A 255 -1.32 46.80 9.66
N ARG A 256 -0.46 46.11 10.43
CA ARG A 256 0.79 46.69 10.95
C ARG A 256 1.76 47.07 9.83
N ALA A 257 1.92 46.23 8.81
CA ALA A 257 2.78 46.53 7.67
C ALA A 257 2.31 47.81 6.96
N ARG A 258 1.01 47.93 6.68
CA ARG A 258 0.44 49.15 6.07
C ARG A 258 0.62 50.40 6.95
N ALA A 259 0.50 50.26 8.26
CA ALA A 259 0.74 51.37 9.19
C ALA A 259 2.21 51.81 9.14
N LEU A 260 3.15 50.87 9.19
CA LEU A 260 4.58 51.15 9.07
C LEU A 260 4.95 51.75 7.71
N ASP A 261 4.35 51.29 6.61
CA ASP A 261 4.54 51.87 5.28
C ASP A 261 4.05 53.33 5.25
N SER A 262 2.90 53.64 5.88
CA SER A 262 2.40 55.01 6.01
C SER A 262 3.35 55.88 6.84
N GLU A 263 3.84 55.38 7.98
CA GLU A 263 4.80 56.09 8.83
C GLU A 263 6.13 56.36 8.08
N LEU A 264 6.58 55.42 7.23
CA LEU A 264 7.78 55.61 6.41
C LEU A 264 7.57 56.67 5.33
N GLU A 265 6.42 56.72 4.68
CA GLU A 265 6.11 57.78 3.72
C GLU A 265 6.03 59.16 4.41
N GLU A 266 5.38 59.25 5.57
CA GLU A 266 5.37 60.49 6.38
C GLU A 266 6.80 60.91 6.80
N ALA A 267 7.65 59.95 7.19
CA ALA A 267 9.05 60.20 7.51
C ALA A 267 9.84 60.70 6.29
N ARG A 268 9.60 60.15 5.09
CA ARG A 268 10.23 60.62 3.83
C ARG A 268 9.78 62.01 3.46
N GLU A 269 8.49 62.33 3.62
CA GLU A 269 7.97 63.67 3.37
C GLU A 269 8.58 64.70 4.34
N THR A 270 8.64 64.37 5.63
CA THR A 270 9.28 65.23 6.62
C THR A 270 10.78 65.41 6.34
N GLU A 271 11.52 64.36 5.98
CA GLU A 271 12.92 64.45 5.56
C GLU A 271 13.08 65.33 4.32
N ALA A 272 12.23 65.16 3.31
CA ALA A 272 12.27 65.98 2.09
C ALA A 272 12.03 67.47 2.38
N THR A 273 11.08 67.78 3.27
CA THR A 273 10.82 69.17 3.68
C THR A 273 11.98 69.77 4.49
N LEU A 274 12.59 69.01 5.39
CA LEU A 274 13.78 69.43 6.13
C LEU A 274 14.98 69.63 5.22
N ALA A 275 15.21 68.71 4.27
CA ALA A 275 16.27 68.83 3.27
C ALA A 275 16.05 70.05 2.34
N ALA A 276 14.81 70.38 2.00
CA ALA A 276 14.49 71.60 1.27
C ALA A 276 14.78 72.87 2.10
N ARG A 277 14.43 72.87 3.39
CA ARG A 277 14.75 73.97 4.32
C ARG A 277 16.26 74.16 4.50
N LEU A 278 17.01 73.07 4.65
CA LEU A 278 18.48 73.12 4.75
C LEU A 278 19.10 73.70 3.48
N ARG A 279 18.66 73.26 2.29
CA ARG A 279 19.12 73.84 1.01
C ARG A 279 18.81 75.33 0.89
N ALA A 280 17.65 75.79 1.36
CA ALA A 280 17.31 77.20 1.39
C ALA A 280 18.23 78.00 2.34
N LEU A 281 18.49 77.49 3.54
CA LEU A 281 19.42 78.09 4.50
C LEU A 281 20.88 78.09 4.01
N GLU A 282 21.31 77.04 3.31
CA GLU A 282 22.65 76.97 2.70
C GLU A 282 22.81 77.94 1.53
N ALA A 283 21.75 78.14 0.73
CA ALA A 283 21.73 79.17 -0.31
C ALA A 283 21.80 80.59 0.27
N GLU A 284 21.15 80.84 1.41
CA GLU A 284 21.31 82.10 2.16
C GLU A 284 22.70 82.24 2.79
N ARG A 285 23.30 81.14 3.25
CA ARG A 285 24.64 81.13 3.85
C ARG A 285 25.76 81.31 2.83
N THR A 286 25.62 80.80 1.61
CA THR A 286 26.58 81.02 0.50
C THR A 286 26.56 82.45 -0.05
N ALA A 287 25.52 83.24 0.24
CA ALA A 287 25.48 84.68 -0.04
C ALA A 287 26.24 85.55 0.99
N ARG A 288 26.80 84.96 2.07
CA ARG A 288 27.72 85.62 3.01
C ARG A 288 29.04 84.83 3.09
N PRO A 289 30.22 85.46 2.95
CA PRO A 289 31.46 84.72 3.10
C PRO A 289 31.69 84.43 4.59
N SER A 290 31.86 83.16 4.94
CA SER A 290 32.40 82.77 6.25
C SER A 290 33.00 81.37 6.23
N GLU A 291 34.25 81.35 6.64
CA GLU A 291 35.18 80.30 7.04
C GLU A 291 34.59 79.09 7.79
N GLY A 292 35.34 77.98 7.71
CA GLY A 292 35.38 76.94 8.75
C GLY A 292 34.79 75.59 8.34
N ALA A 293 35.63 74.73 7.76
CA ALA A 293 35.34 73.30 7.66
C ALA A 293 35.75 72.62 8.98
N GLU A 294 34.80 71.99 9.66
CA GLU A 294 35.07 71.08 10.78
C GLU A 294 34.66 69.65 10.41
N GLU A 295 35.55 68.74 10.81
CA GLU A 295 35.54 67.29 10.62
C GLU A 295 34.27 66.60 11.10
N ARG A 296 33.77 65.66 10.29
CA ARG A 296 32.72 64.73 10.65
C ARG A 296 33.35 63.48 11.27
N ALA A 297 33.21 63.32 12.58
CA ALA A 297 33.54 62.08 13.28
C ALA A 297 32.65 60.90 12.79
N PRO A 298 33.14 59.64 12.80
CA PRO A 298 32.35 58.51 12.37
C PRO A 298 31.28 58.15 13.41
N ALA A 299 30.07 57.87 12.94
CA ALA A 299 28.98 57.39 13.77
C ALA A 299 29.27 55.96 14.25
N THR A 300 29.47 55.81 15.56
CA THR A 300 29.41 54.53 16.27
C THR A 300 27.94 54.09 16.36
N GLY A 301 27.48 53.32 15.37
CA GLY A 301 26.19 52.63 15.39
C GLY A 301 26.41 51.12 15.30
N ALA A 302 25.67 50.35 16.10
CA ALA A 302 25.75 48.89 16.18
C ALA A 302 25.77 48.25 14.78
N GLY A 303 26.95 47.74 14.40
CA GLY A 303 27.29 47.40 13.03
C GLY A 303 26.74 46.04 12.62
N TRP A 304 25.45 45.98 12.30
CA TRP A 304 24.91 44.84 11.56
C TRP A 304 25.59 44.78 10.19
N SER A 305 26.36 43.73 9.96
CA SER A 305 27.14 43.52 8.74
C SER A 305 26.49 42.46 7.87
N LEU A 306 26.36 42.71 6.57
CA LEU A 306 25.76 41.72 5.65
C LEU A 306 26.72 40.52 5.48
N PRO A 307 26.29 39.28 5.82
CA PRO A 307 27.11 38.10 5.59
C PRO A 307 27.30 37.82 4.10
N VAL A 308 28.51 37.42 3.72
CA VAL A 308 28.81 36.93 2.37
C VAL A 308 28.66 35.42 2.37
N PHE A 309 27.86 34.88 1.45
CA PHE A 309 27.67 33.44 1.30
C PHE A 309 28.51 32.92 0.14
N SER A 310 29.35 31.92 0.40
CA SER A 310 30.11 31.25 -0.67
C SER A 310 29.24 30.27 -1.45
N ASP A 311 29.66 29.93 -2.68
CA ASP A 311 29.01 28.89 -3.48
C ASP A 311 29.05 27.52 -2.78
N GLU A 312 30.11 27.24 -2.03
CA GLU A 312 30.24 26.03 -1.23
C GLU A 312 29.15 25.93 -0.16
N PHE A 313 28.76 27.06 0.43
CA PHE A 313 27.70 27.09 1.42
C PHE A 313 26.37 26.70 0.79
N TYR A 314 26.04 27.25 -0.38
CA TYR A 314 24.80 26.92 -1.11
C TYR A 314 24.74 25.45 -1.51
N GLU A 315 25.85 24.85 -1.95
CA GLU A 315 25.90 23.41 -2.21
C GLU A 315 25.78 22.60 -0.92
N SER A 316 26.43 23.05 0.15
CA SER A 316 26.41 22.33 1.43
C SER A 316 25.03 22.26 2.06
N ILE A 317 24.16 23.27 1.91
CA ILE A 317 22.82 23.29 2.51
C ILE A 317 21.80 22.41 1.79
N ARG A 318 22.03 22.03 0.53
CA ARG A 318 21.09 21.19 -0.25
C ARG A 318 20.88 19.79 0.34
N ARG A 319 21.90 19.27 1.02
CA ARG A 319 21.87 17.93 1.66
C ARG A 319 21.28 17.92 3.08
N TRP A 320 20.94 19.08 3.65
CA TRP A 320 20.50 19.19 5.05
C TRP A 320 19.01 19.51 5.16
N ASP A 321 18.37 18.97 6.20
CA ASP A 321 16.95 19.20 6.50
C ASP A 321 16.64 20.68 6.79
N ARG A 322 15.42 21.09 6.44
CA ARG A 322 14.91 22.48 6.65
C ARG A 322 15.10 23.00 8.07
N LYS A 323 14.98 22.13 9.08
CA LYS A 323 15.17 22.49 10.49
C LYS A 323 16.63 22.86 10.80
N ILE A 324 17.59 22.12 10.25
CA ILE A 324 19.02 22.37 10.44
C ILE A 324 19.41 23.65 9.70
N VAL A 325 18.92 23.82 8.47
CA VAL A 325 19.14 25.03 7.69
C VAL A 325 18.61 26.26 8.42
N ARG A 326 17.39 26.22 8.96
CA ARG A 326 16.83 27.33 9.77
C ARG A 326 17.72 27.67 10.96
N ASN A 327 18.16 26.66 11.72
CA ASN A 327 19.08 26.87 12.84
C ASN A 327 20.41 27.47 12.39
N ALA A 328 20.94 27.08 11.22
CA ALA A 328 22.16 27.67 10.68
C ALA A 328 21.98 29.17 10.39
N PHE A 329 20.87 29.55 9.75
CA PHE A 329 20.54 30.95 9.49
C PHE A 329 20.34 31.78 10.77
N GLU A 330 19.72 31.22 11.82
CA GLU A 330 19.63 31.90 13.13
C GLU A 330 21.01 32.20 13.72
N LYS A 331 21.99 31.31 13.52
CA LYS A 331 23.36 31.50 14.00
C LYS A 331 24.13 32.49 13.12
N ILE A 332 23.91 32.47 11.81
CA ILE A 332 24.49 33.43 10.85
C ILE A 332 23.99 34.84 11.13
N TYR A 333 22.70 35.01 11.47
CA TYR A 333 22.15 36.31 11.86
C TYR A 333 22.87 36.89 13.08
N ARG A 334 23.19 36.06 14.07
CA ARG A 334 23.97 36.48 15.24
C ARG A 334 25.43 36.79 14.89
N LEU A 335 26.02 36.11 13.91
CA LEU A 335 27.36 36.43 13.40
C LEU A 335 27.38 37.76 12.62
N ALA A 336 26.26 38.13 11.99
CA ALA A 336 26.11 39.40 11.28
C ALA A 336 26.15 40.60 12.24
N GLU A 337 25.62 40.43 13.46
CA GLU A 337 25.68 41.43 14.54
C GLU A 337 27.08 41.55 15.16
N ASP A 338 27.69 40.40 15.46
CA ASP A 338 29.05 40.32 15.98
C ASP A 338 29.67 38.97 15.59
N TRP A 339 30.77 39.01 14.84
CA TRP A 339 31.48 37.81 14.42
C TRP A 339 32.06 37.01 15.60
N ARG A 340 32.20 37.63 16.79
CA ARG A 340 32.57 37.01 18.07
C ARG A 340 31.40 36.90 19.05
N HIS A 341 30.15 36.87 18.57
CA HIS A 341 28.99 36.88 19.45
C HIS A 341 29.12 35.81 20.56
N PRO A 342 29.05 36.22 21.85
CA PRO A 342 29.35 35.35 23.01
C PRO A 342 28.45 34.11 23.11
N SER A 343 27.27 34.13 22.48
CA SER A 343 26.31 33.02 22.50
C SER A 343 26.68 31.87 21.57
N LEU A 344 27.60 32.08 20.62
CA LEU A 344 27.90 31.12 19.56
C LEU A 344 29.06 30.18 19.87
N ARG A 345 29.84 30.47 20.92
CA ARG A 345 31.05 29.71 21.32
C ARG A 345 31.90 29.34 20.10
N ALA A 346 32.31 30.35 19.33
CA ALA A 346 33.15 30.16 18.17
C ALA A 346 34.52 29.59 18.58
N ILE A 347 34.92 28.51 17.92
CA ILE A 347 36.22 27.85 18.15
C ILE A 347 37.06 28.02 16.88
N PRO A 348 38.28 28.54 16.95
CA PRO A 348 39.17 28.60 15.79
C PRO A 348 39.50 27.18 15.29
N LEU A 349 39.61 27.01 13.97
CA LEU A 349 39.97 25.74 13.36
C LEU A 349 41.49 25.53 13.43
N GLU A 350 41.90 24.48 14.14
CA GLU A 350 43.31 24.08 14.23
C GLU A 350 43.83 23.67 12.84
N GLY A 351 44.70 24.49 12.26
CA GLY A 351 45.32 24.25 10.96
C GLY A 351 44.83 25.15 9.81
N LEU A 352 43.80 25.97 10.02
CA LEU A 352 43.40 27.02 9.08
C LEU A 352 43.32 28.34 9.85
N PRO A 353 44.34 29.23 9.75
CA PRO A 353 44.27 30.54 10.38
C PRO A 353 43.05 31.30 9.83
N ASP A 354 42.46 32.13 10.68
CA ASP A 354 41.29 32.96 10.37
C ASP A 354 40.00 32.20 10.02
N HIS A 355 39.93 30.88 10.27
CA HIS A 355 38.70 30.12 10.11
C HIS A 355 38.14 29.70 11.47
N TYR A 356 36.83 29.82 11.63
CA TYR A 356 36.13 29.53 12.87
C TYR A 356 35.00 28.53 12.62
N ARG A 357 34.72 27.72 13.64
CA ARG A 357 33.57 26.82 13.66
C ARG A 357 32.63 27.14 14.80
N ILE A 358 31.33 27.00 14.53
CA ILE A 358 30.28 27.04 15.55
C ILE A 358 29.38 25.81 15.45
N ARG A 359 28.74 25.48 16.56
CA ARG A 359 27.79 24.37 16.67
C ARG A 359 26.39 24.81 16.25
N VAL A 360 25.83 24.16 15.21
CA VAL A 360 24.44 24.37 14.76
C VAL A 360 23.51 23.32 15.36
N ALA A 361 23.93 22.06 15.35
CA ALA A 361 23.25 20.91 15.96
C ALA A 361 24.26 19.98 16.65
N THR A 362 23.83 18.86 17.23
CA THR A 362 24.74 17.90 17.90
C THR A 362 25.92 17.53 17.00
N ASP A 363 25.63 17.15 15.76
CA ASP A 363 26.63 16.64 14.80
C ASP A 363 26.88 17.57 13.61
N VAL A 364 26.31 18.78 13.61
CA VAL A 364 26.48 19.74 12.50
C VAL A 364 27.26 20.98 12.95
N ARG A 365 28.23 21.38 12.13
CA ARG A 365 29.10 22.54 12.35
C ARG A 365 29.01 23.50 11.16
N LEU A 366 28.99 24.79 11.47
CA LEU A 366 29.10 25.85 10.47
C LEU A 366 30.52 26.41 10.50
N ILE A 367 31.12 26.56 9.33
CA ILE A 367 32.44 27.14 9.14
C ILE A 367 32.29 28.55 8.55
N TYR A 368 33.00 29.51 9.12
CA TYR A 368 33.01 30.89 8.66
C TYR A 368 34.39 31.53 8.83
N ARG A 369 34.62 32.64 8.11
CA ARG A 369 35.83 33.45 8.16
C ARG A 369 35.46 34.93 8.33
N PRO A 370 36.07 35.67 9.27
CA PRO A 370 35.87 37.12 9.34
C PRO A 370 36.58 37.81 8.16
N LEU A 371 35.98 38.87 7.66
CA LEU A 371 36.50 39.74 6.62
C LEU A 371 36.72 41.16 7.17
N ASP A 372 37.40 41.99 6.40
CA ASP A 372 37.60 43.40 6.73
C ASP A 372 36.26 44.15 6.89
N GLY A 373 36.23 45.05 7.88
CA GLY A 373 35.06 45.86 8.20
C GLY A 373 33.99 45.13 9.04
N GLY A 374 34.37 44.07 9.76
CA GLY A 374 33.46 43.35 10.67
C GLY A 374 32.48 42.42 9.95
N ARG A 375 32.65 42.22 8.64
CA ARG A 375 31.84 41.30 7.84
C ARG A 375 32.26 39.85 8.09
N VAL A 376 31.36 38.92 7.79
CA VAL A 376 31.62 37.49 7.88
C VAL A 376 31.33 36.80 6.56
N GLU A 377 32.23 35.90 6.17
CA GLU A 377 32.04 34.99 5.04
C GLU A 377 31.65 33.61 5.56
N ILE A 378 30.51 33.11 5.09
CA ILE A 378 29.98 31.80 5.44
C ILE A 378 30.43 30.79 4.38
N LEU A 379 31.20 29.81 4.82
CA LEU A 379 31.89 28.87 3.93
C LEU A 379 31.09 27.58 3.74
N SER A 380 30.78 26.85 4.81
CA SER A 380 30.14 25.53 4.64
C SER A 380 29.42 25.04 5.89
N LEU A 381 28.39 24.23 5.66
CA LEU A 381 27.68 23.45 6.67
C LEU A 381 28.09 21.97 6.57
N ILE A 382 28.78 21.49 7.60
CA ILE A 382 29.46 20.19 7.58
C ILE A 382 29.10 19.31 8.78
N ASP A 383 29.17 18.00 8.56
CA ASP A 383 29.14 17.04 9.65
C ASP A 383 30.40 17.18 10.52
N ARG A 384 30.25 16.93 11.82
CA ARG A 384 31.33 16.83 12.79
C ARG A 384 32.41 15.84 12.34
N GLU A 385 32.01 14.71 11.77
CA GLU A 385 32.93 13.65 11.35
C GLU A 385 33.80 14.07 10.15
N ASP A 386 33.20 14.82 9.21
CA ASP A 386 33.85 15.28 7.99
C ASP A 386 34.77 16.50 8.19
N LEU A 387 34.77 17.10 9.38
CA LEU A 387 35.53 18.32 9.64
C LEU A 387 37.04 18.17 9.41
N GLN A 388 37.62 17.03 9.82
CA GLN A 388 39.06 16.77 9.62
C GLN A 388 39.41 16.53 8.15
N ARG A 389 38.45 16.02 7.36
CA ARG A 389 38.62 15.89 5.91
C ARG A 389 38.58 17.27 5.23
N TYR A 390 37.67 18.13 5.66
CA TYR A 390 37.58 19.51 5.16
C TYR A 390 38.85 20.32 5.43
N ILE A 391 39.41 20.26 6.66
CA ILE A 391 40.66 20.96 6.99
C ILE A 391 41.81 20.50 6.08
N ARG A 392 41.90 19.20 5.78
CA ARG A 392 42.93 18.67 4.86
C ARG A 392 42.74 19.14 3.43
N GLN A 393 41.51 19.20 2.94
CA GLN A 393 41.19 19.66 1.59
C GLN A 393 41.40 21.17 1.44
N ALA A 394 40.99 21.97 2.43
CA ALA A 394 41.15 23.41 2.44
C ALA A 394 42.62 23.85 2.60
N LYS A 395 43.49 23.03 3.22
CA LYS A 395 44.95 23.25 3.22
C LYS A 395 45.64 22.98 1.88
N SER A 396 45.00 22.19 1.01
CA SER A 396 45.55 21.82 -0.30
C SER A 396 45.14 22.80 -1.40
N ARG A 397 44.22 23.70 -1.11
CA ARG A 397 43.87 24.85 -1.95
C ARG A 397 44.65 26.06 -1.45
#